data_AF-A0A2U1NPH7-F1
#
_entry.id   AF-A0A2U1NPH7-F1
#
_cell.length_a   1.000
_cell.length_b   1.000
_cell.length_c   1.000
_cell.angle_alpha   90.00
_cell.angle_beta   90.00
_cell.angle_gamma   90.00
#
_symmetry.space_group_name_H-M   'P 1'
#
loop_
_entity.id
_entity.type
_entity.pdbx_description
1 polymer ?
#
loop_
_entity_poly.entity_id
_entity_poly.type
_entity_poly.pdbx_seq_one_letter_code
_entity_poly.pdbx_strand_id
1 'polypeptide(L)'
;MSKIPTSDALRRRNMVGVEAICSICGEDNESVEYLFTSCWVAMLVWNHICSWTRVQCFFAFSFRDLIEVHEHVGLKGKAKKVFQGIIFLSCWVIWRARNKSKFEGKKVKIEEIISDIKSIGFLWVRSRAKLSNLSWPDWCKYEIV
;
A
#
# COMPACT_ATOMS: atom_id res chain seq x y z
N MET A 1 9.24 15.21 -8.86
CA MET A 1 8.73 13.99 -8.22
C MET A 1 9.87 13.01 -7.95
N SER A 2 10.69 13.25 -6.93
CA SER A 2 11.82 12.38 -6.55
C SER A 2 12.03 12.34 -5.04
N LYS A 3 10.96 12.56 -4.26
CA LYS A 3 11.05 12.67 -2.79
C LYS A 3 11.13 11.29 -2.12
N ILE A 4 10.47 10.28 -2.69
CA ILE A 4 10.54 8.90 -2.22
C ILE A 4 11.89 8.31 -2.66
N PRO A 5 12.71 7.75 -1.75
CA PRO A 5 14.06 7.28 -2.06
C PRO A 5 14.05 5.88 -2.69
N THR A 6 13.39 5.73 -3.83
CA THR A 6 13.44 4.54 -4.70
C THR A 6 14.82 4.35 -5.32
N SER A 7 15.17 3.14 -5.76
CA SER A 7 16.49 2.85 -6.34
C SER A 7 16.84 3.80 -7.48
N ASP A 8 15.90 4.06 -8.39
CA ASP A 8 16.06 5.03 -9.47
C ASP A 8 16.33 6.46 -8.95
N ALA A 9 15.61 6.89 -7.90
CA ALA A 9 15.74 8.21 -7.31
C ALA A 9 17.08 8.37 -6.57
N LEU A 10 17.55 7.33 -5.89
CA LEU A 10 18.85 7.32 -5.22
C LEU A 10 20.00 7.34 -6.23
N ARG A 11 19.89 6.56 -7.32
CA ARG A 11 20.86 6.59 -8.42
C ARG A 11 20.93 7.94 -9.11
N ARG A 12 19.78 8.60 -9.34
CA ARG A 12 19.73 9.99 -9.85
C ARG A 12 20.37 11.01 -8.91
N ARG A 13 20.54 10.68 -7.63
CA ARG A 13 21.29 11.47 -6.64
C ARG A 13 22.75 11.04 -6.51
N ASN A 14 23.27 10.28 -7.48
CA ASN A 14 24.64 9.78 -7.54
C ASN A 14 25.04 8.85 -6.37
N MET A 15 24.08 8.15 -5.76
CA MET A 15 24.41 7.11 -4.77
C MET A 15 24.95 5.85 -5.47
N VAL A 16 26.14 5.43 -5.07
CA VAL A 16 26.83 4.24 -5.59
C VAL A 16 26.35 2.98 -4.85
N GLY A 17 26.39 1.82 -5.51
CA GLY A 17 26.05 0.53 -4.90
C GLY A 17 24.55 0.27 -4.70
N VAL A 18 23.68 1.14 -5.20
CA VAL A 18 22.22 0.95 -5.13
C VAL A 18 21.80 -0.08 -6.16
N GLU A 19 21.35 -1.25 -5.72
CA GLU A 19 20.74 -2.26 -6.60
C GLU A 19 19.47 -1.70 -7.26
N ALA A 20 19.37 -1.89 -8.57
CA ALA A 20 18.28 -1.37 -9.40
C ALA A 20 16.98 -2.09 -9.12
N ILE A 21 17.08 -3.42 -9.00
CA ILE A 21 15.97 -4.34 -9.00
C ILE A 21 15.11 -4.11 -7.75
N CYS A 22 13.79 -4.20 -7.93
CA CYS A 22 12.82 -4.13 -6.87
C CYS A 22 13.05 -5.27 -5.87
N SER A 23 13.37 -4.90 -4.62
CA SER A 23 13.69 -5.89 -3.58
C SER A 23 12.48 -6.69 -3.09
N ILE A 24 11.27 -6.31 -3.51
CA ILE A 24 10.06 -7.04 -3.15
C ILE A 24 9.81 -8.21 -4.13
N CYS A 25 9.82 -7.94 -5.44
CA CYS A 25 9.47 -8.93 -6.46
C CYS A 25 10.67 -9.56 -7.17
N GLY A 26 11.81 -8.86 -7.24
CA GLY A 26 13.03 -9.34 -7.90
C GLY A 26 13.02 -9.29 -9.43
N GLU A 27 12.06 -8.64 -10.10
CA GLU A 27 11.86 -8.77 -11.56
C GLU A 27 12.26 -7.55 -12.40
N ASP A 28 11.99 -6.32 -11.94
CA ASP A 28 12.26 -5.09 -12.71
C ASP A 28 12.90 -4.00 -11.85
N ASN A 29 13.37 -2.94 -12.49
CA ASN A 29 13.95 -1.77 -11.86
C ASN A 29 12.94 -1.04 -10.97
N GLU A 30 13.34 -0.79 -9.73
CA GLU A 30 12.54 -0.09 -8.76
C GLU A 30 12.44 1.41 -9.10
N SER A 31 11.22 1.82 -9.41
CA SER A 31 10.77 3.21 -9.43
C SER A 31 9.54 3.38 -8.52
N VAL A 32 9.10 4.62 -8.29
CA VAL A 32 7.85 4.87 -7.54
C VAL A 32 6.67 4.20 -8.23
N GLU A 33 6.59 4.34 -9.56
CA GLU A 33 5.53 3.72 -10.35
C GLU A 33 5.59 2.20 -10.20
N TYR A 34 6.75 1.62 -10.47
CA TYR A 34 6.88 0.17 -10.37
C TYR A 34 6.56 -0.37 -8.97
N LEU A 35 7.12 0.24 -7.92
CA LEU A 35 6.97 -0.24 -6.55
C LEU A 35 5.51 -0.25 -6.08
N PHE A 36 4.73 0.77 -6.47
CA PHE A 36 3.37 0.94 -5.95
C PHE A 36 2.27 0.50 -6.91
N THR A 37 2.52 0.40 -8.22
CA THR A 37 1.47 0.07 -9.19
C THR A 37 1.76 -1.23 -9.94
N SER A 38 2.85 -1.33 -10.69
CA SER A 38 3.08 -2.43 -11.65
C SER A 38 3.86 -3.63 -11.10
N CYS A 39 4.46 -3.53 -9.91
CA CYS A 39 5.06 -4.67 -9.22
C CYS A 39 3.98 -5.72 -8.91
N TRP A 40 4.19 -6.98 -9.30
CA TRP A 40 3.17 -8.03 -9.12
C TRP A 40 2.77 -8.23 -7.65
N VAL A 41 3.71 -8.00 -6.70
CA VAL A 41 3.40 -8.03 -5.26
C VAL A 41 2.45 -6.90 -4.89
N ALA A 42 2.67 -5.68 -5.39
CA ALA A 42 1.76 -4.55 -5.15
C ALA A 42 0.38 -4.81 -5.78
N MET A 43 0.34 -5.33 -7.02
CA MET A 43 -0.91 -5.70 -7.69
C MET A 43 -1.74 -6.72 -6.88
N LEU A 44 -1.10 -7.75 -6.31
CA LEU A 44 -1.78 -8.73 -5.46
C LEU A 44 -2.31 -8.09 -4.16
N VAL A 45 -1.56 -7.16 -3.57
CA VAL A 45 -2.01 -6.38 -2.41
C VAL A 45 -3.24 -5.54 -2.76
N TRP A 46 -3.24 -4.83 -3.90
CA TRP A 46 -4.39 -4.04 -4.34
C TRP A 46 -5.62 -4.90 -4.64
N ASN A 47 -5.43 -6.05 -5.30
CA ASN A 47 -6.51 -7.01 -5.53
C ASN A 47 -7.13 -7.50 -4.21
N HIS A 48 -6.29 -7.80 -3.21
CA HIS A 48 -6.80 -8.18 -1.89
C HIS A 48 -7.55 -7.03 -1.21
N ILE A 49 -7.04 -5.80 -1.30
CA ILE A 49 -7.72 -4.62 -0.73
C ILE A 49 -9.07 -4.39 -1.40
N CYS A 50 -9.15 -4.45 -2.74
CA CYS A 50 -10.40 -4.28 -3.47
C CYS A 50 -11.43 -5.33 -3.03
N SER A 51 -11.02 -6.61 -2.98
CA SER A 51 -11.86 -7.71 -2.52
C SER A 51 -12.33 -7.52 -1.07
N TRP A 52 -11.41 -7.23 -0.15
CA TRP A 52 -11.73 -7.02 1.27
C TRP A 52 -12.66 -5.83 1.48
N THR A 53 -12.44 -4.72 0.76
CA THR A 53 -13.22 -3.49 0.91
C THR A 53 -14.50 -3.44 0.06
N ARG A 54 -14.77 -4.50 -0.73
CA ARG A 54 -15.92 -4.60 -1.66
C ARG A 54 -15.97 -3.45 -2.68
N VAL A 55 -14.79 -2.94 -3.04
CA VAL A 55 -14.61 -1.92 -4.08
C VAL A 55 -14.26 -2.61 -5.40
N GLN A 56 -14.80 -2.13 -6.51
CA GLN A 56 -14.44 -2.64 -7.84
C GLN A 56 -12.93 -2.51 -8.05
N CYS A 57 -12.30 -3.58 -8.55
CA CYS A 57 -10.88 -3.54 -8.87
C CYS A 57 -10.56 -2.40 -9.83
N PHE A 58 -9.44 -1.74 -9.58
CA PHE A 58 -8.93 -0.63 -10.38
C PHE A 58 -7.52 -0.94 -10.87
N PHE A 59 -7.14 -0.30 -11.97
CA PHE A 59 -5.77 -0.29 -12.45
C PHE A 59 -5.22 1.12 -12.27
N ALA A 60 -4.11 1.24 -11.53
CA ALA A 60 -3.37 2.47 -11.41
C ALA A 60 -2.20 2.42 -12.39
N PHE A 61 -2.12 3.37 -13.31
CA PHE A 61 -1.00 3.50 -14.24
C PHE A 61 0.06 4.48 -13.72
N SER A 62 -0.33 5.31 -12.75
CA SER A 62 0.55 6.18 -12.00
C SER A 62 0.30 6.11 -10.49
N PHE A 63 1.29 6.51 -9.71
CA PHE A 63 1.16 6.70 -8.26
C PHE A 63 0.10 7.76 -7.94
N ARG A 64 -0.12 8.72 -8.86
CA ARG A 64 -1.19 9.70 -8.73
C ARG A 64 -2.57 9.03 -8.81
N ASP A 65 -2.78 8.15 -9.79
CA ASP A 65 -4.04 7.41 -9.94
C ASP A 65 -4.35 6.64 -8.65
N LEU A 66 -3.31 6.03 -8.06
CA LEU A 66 -3.43 5.29 -6.82
C LEU A 66 -3.87 6.19 -5.65
N ILE A 67 -3.23 7.35 -5.43
CA ILE A 67 -3.61 8.23 -4.31
C ILE A 67 -4.99 8.89 -4.51
N GLU A 68 -5.40 9.10 -5.76
CA GLU A 68 -6.69 9.70 -6.14
C GLU A 68 -7.80 8.64 -6.33
N VAL A 69 -7.51 7.34 -6.23
CA VAL A 69 -8.49 6.27 -6.49
C VAL A 69 -9.74 6.35 -5.63
N HIS A 70 -9.61 6.83 -4.39
CA HIS A 70 -10.74 7.03 -3.47
C HIS A 70 -11.80 8.01 -3.99
N GLU A 71 -11.47 8.87 -4.96
CA GLU A 71 -12.41 9.76 -5.65
C GLU A 71 -13.28 9.03 -6.69
N HIS A 72 -12.83 7.87 -7.18
CA HIS A 72 -13.40 7.19 -8.36
C HIS A 72 -14.12 5.87 -8.03
N VAL A 73 -14.15 5.46 -6.77
CA VAL A 73 -14.69 4.15 -6.33
C VAL A 73 -16.15 4.20 -5.84
N GLY A 74 -16.85 5.32 -6.05
CA GLY A 74 -18.26 5.50 -5.68
C GLY A 74 -18.55 5.59 -4.17
N LEU A 75 -17.54 5.41 -3.31
CA LEU A 75 -17.67 5.59 -1.86
C LEU A 75 -17.94 7.05 -1.49
N LYS A 76 -18.72 7.27 -0.43
CA LYS A 76 -19.06 8.61 0.07
C LYS A 76 -18.78 8.73 1.57
N GLY A 77 -18.75 9.97 2.05
CA GLY A 77 -18.68 10.30 3.47
C GLY A 77 -17.53 9.60 4.20
N LYS A 78 -17.87 8.85 5.26
CA LYS A 78 -16.89 8.18 6.13
C LYS A 78 -16.21 6.99 5.45
N ALA A 79 -16.96 6.19 4.68
CA ALA A 79 -16.41 5.05 3.96
C ALA A 79 -15.30 5.47 2.99
N LYS A 80 -15.51 6.56 2.24
CA LYS A 80 -14.49 7.15 1.36
C LYS A 80 -13.21 7.53 2.11
N LYS A 81 -13.34 8.20 3.27
CA LYS A 81 -12.19 8.60 4.10
C LYS A 81 -11.44 7.40 4.68
N VAL A 82 -12.16 6.36 5.11
CA VAL A 82 -11.54 5.12 5.61
C VAL A 82 -10.80 4.42 4.48
N PHE A 83 -11.41 4.30 3.30
CA PHE A 83 -10.77 3.71 2.13
C PHE A 83 -9.52 4.49 1.68
N GLN A 84 -9.60 5.82 1.61
CA GLN A 84 -8.43 6.68 1.36
C GLN A 84 -7.30 6.40 2.37
N GLY A 85 -7.64 6.28 3.67
CA GLY A 85 -6.69 5.90 4.72
C GLY A 85 -6.06 4.53 4.48
N ILE A 86 -6.84 3.54 4.04
CA ILE A 86 -6.32 2.22 3.66
C ILE A 86 -5.34 2.31 2.50
N ILE A 87 -5.63 3.09 1.45
CA ILE A 87 -4.72 3.27 0.31
C ILE A 87 -3.37 3.85 0.77
N PHE A 88 -3.39 4.91 1.58
CA PHE A 88 -2.16 5.55 2.07
C PHE A 88 -1.38 4.62 3.01
N LEU A 89 -2.10 3.91 3.89
CA LEU A 89 -1.47 2.92 4.77
C LEU A 89 -0.83 1.79 3.97
N SER A 90 -1.50 1.27 2.95
CA SER A 90 -0.97 0.21 2.09
C SER A 90 0.29 0.64 1.35
N CYS A 91 0.32 1.87 0.82
CA CYS A 91 1.56 2.43 0.26
C CYS A 91 2.68 2.44 1.31
N TRP A 92 2.40 2.89 2.53
CA TRP A 92 3.38 2.90 3.60
C TRP A 92 3.85 1.51 4.03
N VAL A 93 2.96 0.52 4.10
CA VAL A 93 3.30 -0.87 4.45
C VAL A 93 4.13 -1.52 3.33
N ILE A 94 3.77 -1.33 2.05
CA ILE A 94 4.57 -1.79 0.91
C ILE A 94 5.98 -1.18 0.98
N TRP A 95 6.08 0.13 1.18
CA TRP A 95 7.34 0.83 1.36
C TRP A 95 8.16 0.28 2.55
N ARG A 96 7.50 -0.02 3.67
CA ARG A 96 8.13 -0.62 4.84
C ARG A 96 8.63 -2.04 4.58
N ALA A 97 7.84 -2.87 3.88
CA ALA A 97 8.22 -4.23 3.49
C ALA A 97 9.42 -4.20 2.53
N ARG A 98 9.42 -3.28 1.56
CA ARG A 98 10.56 -2.99 0.69
C ARG A 98 11.83 -2.71 1.49
N ASN A 99 11.76 -1.80 2.48
CA ASN A 99 12.91 -1.42 3.29
C ASN A 99 13.46 -2.60 4.10
N LYS A 100 12.58 -3.39 4.72
CA LYS A 100 12.97 -4.61 5.44
C LYS A 100 13.68 -5.60 4.52
N SER A 101 13.17 -5.81 3.31
CA SER A 101 13.84 -6.68 2.33
C SER A 101 15.20 -6.12 1.92
N LYS A 102 15.26 -4.84 1.54
CA LYS A 102 16.46 -4.20 1.00
C LYS A 102 17.59 -4.02 2.01
N PHE A 103 17.27 -3.69 3.26
CA PHE A 103 18.27 -3.34 4.28
C PHE A 103 18.47 -4.41 5.35
N GLU A 104 17.51 -5.32 5.54
CA GLU A 104 17.59 -6.38 6.56
C GLU A 104 17.59 -7.78 5.92
N GLY A 105 17.54 -7.90 4.59
CA GLY A 105 17.51 -9.19 3.89
C GLY A 105 16.26 -10.02 4.16
N LYS A 106 15.19 -9.41 4.68
CA LYS A 106 13.95 -10.12 5.04
C LYS A 106 13.16 -10.51 3.79
N LYS A 107 12.83 -11.80 3.67
CA LYS A 107 11.94 -12.29 2.61
C LYS A 107 10.56 -11.65 2.75
N VAL A 108 10.05 -11.09 1.65
CA VAL A 108 8.70 -10.53 1.63
C VAL A 108 7.66 -11.64 1.54
N LYS A 109 6.60 -11.53 2.34
CA LYS A 109 5.38 -12.34 2.23
C LYS A 109 4.17 -11.43 2.09
N ILE A 110 3.30 -11.72 1.13
CA ILE A 110 2.13 -10.90 0.84
C ILE A 110 1.14 -10.95 2.00
N GLU A 111 1.03 -12.11 2.65
CA GLU A 111 0.16 -12.34 3.80
C GLU A 111 0.56 -11.45 4.98
N GLU A 112 1.87 -11.25 5.19
CA GLU A 112 2.39 -10.34 6.22
C GLU A 112 2.04 -8.88 5.88
N ILE A 113 2.17 -8.47 4.61
CA ILE A 113 1.77 -7.12 4.17
C ILE A 113 0.27 -6.90 4.41
N ILE A 114 -0.58 -7.85 4.02
CA ILE A 114 -2.02 -7.76 4.21
C ILE A 114 -2.38 -7.71 5.70
N SER A 115 -1.75 -8.57 6.51
CA SER A 115 -1.96 -8.60 7.96
C SER A 115 -1.55 -7.28 8.62
N ASP A 116 -0.41 -6.71 8.20
CA ASP A 116 0.06 -5.40 8.64
C ASP A 116 -0.93 -4.28 8.26
N ILE A 117 -1.46 -4.29 7.04
CA ILE A 117 -2.46 -3.31 6.58
C ILE A 117 -3.72 -3.40 7.44
N LYS A 118 -4.25 -4.61 7.68
CA LYS A 118 -5.46 -4.79 8.49
C LYS A 118 -5.23 -4.40 9.94
N SER A 119 -4.17 -4.88 10.57
CA SER A 119 -3.87 -4.62 11.99
C SER A 119 -3.59 -3.14 12.28
N ILE A 120 -2.72 -2.50 11.49
CA ILE A 120 -2.40 -1.09 11.67
C ILE A 120 -3.59 -0.21 11.26
N GLY A 121 -4.32 -0.61 10.21
CA GLY A 121 -5.52 0.08 9.76
C GLY A 121 -6.61 0.08 10.83
N PHE A 122 -6.80 -1.03 11.53
CA PHE A 122 -7.74 -1.11 12.66
C PHE A 122 -7.39 -0.14 13.78
N LEU A 123 -6.12 -0.11 14.19
CA LEU A 123 -5.63 0.83 15.20
C LEU A 123 -5.85 2.28 14.75
N TRP A 124 -5.50 2.59 13.49
CA TRP A 124 -5.69 3.93 12.94
C TRP A 124 -7.17 4.33 12.88
N VAL A 125 -8.04 3.45 12.39
CA VAL A 125 -9.48 3.74 12.26
C VAL A 125 -10.13 3.97 13.64
N ARG A 126 -9.79 3.16 14.64
CA ARG A 126 -10.31 3.33 16.01
C ARG A 126 -9.82 4.63 16.65
N SER A 127 -8.53 4.94 16.52
CA SER A 127 -7.92 6.09 17.20
C SER A 127 -8.09 7.42 16.46
N ARG A 128 -8.02 7.43 15.13
CA ARG A 128 -7.97 8.66 14.30
C ARG A 128 -9.26 8.94 13.54
N ALA A 129 -9.99 7.90 13.10
CA ALA A 129 -11.29 8.07 12.42
C ALA A 129 -12.49 8.05 13.40
N LYS A 130 -12.23 8.02 14.72
CA LYS A 130 -13.22 8.01 15.80
C LYS A 130 -14.27 6.90 15.62
N LEU A 131 -13.85 5.72 15.16
CA LEU A 131 -14.66 4.50 15.10
C LEU A 131 -14.38 3.63 16.32
N SER A 132 -14.52 4.18 17.53
CA SER A 132 -14.12 3.52 18.78
C SER A 132 -14.82 2.17 19.01
N ASN A 133 -16.07 2.05 18.55
CA ASN A 133 -16.94 0.89 18.72
C ASN A 133 -16.73 -0.19 17.65
N LEU A 134 -15.89 0.06 16.64
CA LEU A 134 -15.59 -0.93 15.60
C LEU A 134 -14.81 -2.09 16.22
N SER A 135 -15.34 -3.31 16.10
CA SER A 135 -14.67 -4.52 16.56
C SER A 135 -13.68 -5.04 15.51
N TRP A 136 -12.71 -5.84 15.94
CA TRP A 136 -11.76 -6.47 15.01
C TRP A 136 -12.44 -7.42 14.00
N PRO A 137 -13.40 -8.29 14.42
CA PRO A 137 -14.19 -9.09 13.48
C PRO A 137 -14.91 -8.26 12.42
N ASP A 138 -15.57 -7.17 12.80
CA ASP A 138 -16.30 -6.30 11.86
C ASP A 138 -15.32 -5.66 10.87
N TRP A 139 -14.16 -5.19 11.35
CA TRP A 139 -13.11 -4.68 10.49
C TRP A 139 -12.57 -5.71 9.50
N CYS A 140 -12.35 -6.95 9.95
CA CYS A 140 -11.90 -8.04 9.08
C CYS A 140 -12.91 -8.36 7.97
N LYS A 141 -14.20 -8.18 8.24
CA LYS A 141 -15.31 -8.31 7.27
C LYS A 141 -15.59 -7.03 6.49
N TYR A 142 -14.90 -5.94 6.82
CA TYR A 142 -15.14 -4.58 6.32
C TYR A 142 -16.57 -4.06 6.58
N GLU A 143 -17.13 -4.42 7.74
CA GLU A 143 -18.42 -3.94 8.25
C GLU A 143 -18.22 -2.62 9.02
N ILE A 144 -17.81 -1.60 8.28
CA ILE A 144 -17.71 -0.22 8.78
C ILE A 144 -19.08 0.44 8.65
N VAL A 145 -19.82 0.47 9.77
CA VAL A 145 -21.16 1.08 10.03
C VAL A 145 -21.68 2.00 8.93
#